data_AF-A0A1V5T6F1-F1
#
_entry.id   AF-A0A1V5T6F1-F1
#
_cell.length_a   1.000
_cell.length_b   1.000
_cell.length_c   1.000
_cell.angle_alpha   90.00
_cell.angle_beta   90.00
_cell.angle_gamma   90.00
#
_symmetry.space_group_name_H-M   'P 1'
#
loop_
_entity.id
_entity.type
_entity.pdbx_description
1 polymer ?
#
loop_
_entity_poly.entity_id
_entity_poly.type
_entity_poly.pdbx_seq_one_letter_code
_entity_poly.pdbx_strand_id
1 'polypeptide(L)'
;MKLYVIIILFTLAALPCRALAEYSARGDGKLALFSYHLGEYAEIQYRNEKGYDKEGLAKIDEIMRSRDGKKHRIELRLIELIDEIQDHFGADTIELISCYRSPEINRSIIASGRKAAGESLHVRGKACDIHIDEIDESSIYEYAKNRRLGGAGFYPRHGFVHIDVGPIRHWEEPPWSERVLVGSENNPNQNWIAVTDKDTYHPGEKISISIFNNSYESRRLSIKSSWLEGFRKGDWSEHEKIPHRISSKKLPSGGRSSGEIAIPECQPPSKYRLVIFVKNSKGEPPFYSNEFYIRKNSGMNNVEFGQR
;
A
#
# COMPACT_ATOMS: atom_id res chain seq x y z
N MET A 1 -74.70 -25.65 41.41
CA MET A 1 -73.93 -25.32 40.19
C MET A 1 -72.96 -24.19 40.52
N LYS A 2 -71.65 -24.45 40.57
CA LYS A 2 -70.61 -23.41 40.70
C LYS A 2 -69.92 -23.30 39.34
N LEU A 3 -70.01 -22.12 38.72
CA LEU A 3 -69.43 -21.81 37.42
C LEU A 3 -68.00 -21.29 37.66
N TYR A 4 -66.98 -21.99 37.15
CA TYR A 4 -65.60 -21.51 37.17
C TYR A 4 -65.34 -20.72 35.89
N VAL A 5 -65.01 -19.43 36.04
CA VAL A 5 -64.53 -18.58 34.96
C VAL A 5 -63.02 -18.80 34.85
N ILE A 6 -62.57 -19.39 33.74
CA ILE A 6 -61.15 -19.54 33.41
C ILE A 6 -60.73 -18.26 32.67
N ILE A 7 -59.92 -17.43 33.32
CA ILE A 7 -59.26 -16.28 32.69
C ILE A 7 -57.98 -16.81 32.06
N ILE A 8 -57.95 -16.89 30.72
CA ILE A 8 -56.74 -17.22 29.96
C ILE A 8 -55.96 -15.92 29.76
N LEU A 9 -54.85 -15.79 30.48
CA LEU A 9 -53.92 -14.68 30.34
C LEU A 9 -53.00 -14.94 29.15
N PHE A 10 -53.23 -14.27 28.02
CA PHE A 10 -52.31 -14.29 26.88
C PHE A 10 -51.10 -13.42 27.19
N THR A 11 -50.00 -14.01 27.63
CA THR A 11 -48.70 -13.34 27.71
C THR A 11 -48.12 -13.21 26.31
N LEU A 12 -48.16 -12.00 25.77
CA LEU A 12 -47.47 -11.63 24.53
C LEU A 12 -45.96 -11.70 24.79
N ALA A 13 -45.30 -12.79 24.39
CA ALA A 13 -43.85 -12.89 24.44
C ALA A 13 -43.27 -11.93 23.38
N ALA A 14 -42.83 -10.75 23.81
CA ALA A 14 -42.02 -9.87 22.97
C ALA A 14 -40.71 -10.61 22.65
N LEU A 15 -40.59 -11.12 21.42
CA LEU A 15 -39.34 -11.65 20.92
C LEU A 15 -38.31 -10.51 20.95
N PRO A 16 -37.18 -10.65 21.65
CA PRO A 16 -36.12 -9.67 21.53
C PRO A 16 -35.69 -9.66 20.06
N CYS A 17 -35.99 -8.57 19.37
CA CYS A 17 -35.34 -8.24 18.11
C CYS A 17 -33.85 -8.17 18.46
N ARG A 18 -33.12 -9.25 18.15
CA ARG A 18 -31.67 -9.21 18.15
C ARG A 18 -31.31 -8.23 17.03
N ALA A 19 -31.17 -6.96 17.39
CA ALA A 19 -30.32 -6.06 16.63
C ALA A 19 -29.03 -6.84 16.41
N LEU A 20 -28.75 -7.18 15.14
CA LEU A 20 -27.42 -7.60 14.75
C LEU A 20 -26.52 -6.56 15.37
N ALA A 21 -25.63 -6.96 16.29
CA ALA A 21 -24.67 -6.04 16.85
C ALA A 21 -24.08 -5.29 15.67
N GLU A 22 -24.39 -3.99 15.56
CA GLU A 22 -23.74 -3.12 14.60
C GLU A 22 -22.27 -3.33 14.89
N TYR A 23 -21.58 -3.95 13.93
CA TYR A 23 -20.14 -4.02 14.01
C TYR A 23 -19.69 -2.56 14.20
N SER A 24 -19.08 -2.26 15.35
CA SER A 24 -18.76 -0.90 15.74
C SER A 24 -18.04 -0.24 14.58
N ALA A 25 -18.64 0.78 13.97
CA ALA A 25 -17.99 1.60 12.96
C ALA A 25 -16.62 2.04 13.49
N ARG A 26 -15.54 1.84 12.73
CA ARG A 26 -14.16 2.10 13.19
C ARG A 26 -13.45 3.25 12.46
N GLY A 27 -13.94 3.63 11.28
CA GLY A 27 -13.50 4.82 10.55
C GLY A 27 -14.65 5.69 10.07
N ASP A 28 -14.36 6.61 9.17
CA ASP A 28 -15.29 7.62 8.68
C ASP A 28 -16.28 7.09 7.61
N GLY A 29 -16.09 5.84 7.16
CA GLY A 29 -16.92 5.17 6.16
C GLY A 29 -16.49 5.46 4.71
N LYS A 30 -15.30 6.02 4.51
CA LYS A 30 -14.70 6.30 3.19
C LYS A 30 -13.33 5.65 3.07
N LEU A 31 -12.95 5.32 1.85
CA LEU A 31 -11.65 4.73 1.54
C LEU A 31 -11.12 5.29 0.22
N ALA A 32 -9.88 5.76 0.21
CA ALA A 32 -9.08 5.89 -0.99
C ALA A 32 -8.15 4.67 -1.10
N LEU A 33 -8.28 3.93 -2.20
CA LEU A 33 -7.61 2.65 -2.42
C LEU A 33 -6.90 2.64 -3.77
N PHE A 34 -5.69 2.09 -3.82
CA PHE A 34 -4.96 1.82 -5.05
C PHE A 34 -4.63 0.33 -5.18
N SER A 35 -5.06 -0.33 -6.24
CA SER A 35 -4.73 -1.73 -6.53
C SER A 35 -3.42 -1.82 -7.29
N TYR A 36 -2.33 -2.16 -6.59
CA TYR A 36 -0.98 -2.13 -7.15
C TYR A 36 -0.82 -2.94 -8.43
N HIS A 37 -1.42 -4.14 -8.47
CA HIS A 37 -1.26 -5.04 -9.62
C HIS A 37 -2.20 -4.77 -10.79
N LEU A 38 -3.27 -4.02 -10.56
CA LEU A 38 -4.24 -3.66 -11.59
C LEU A 38 -4.05 -2.22 -12.08
N GLY A 39 -3.29 -1.39 -11.34
CA GLY A 39 -3.09 0.02 -11.68
C GLY A 39 -4.36 0.84 -11.54
N GLU A 40 -5.24 0.48 -10.60
CA GLU A 40 -6.57 1.09 -10.46
C GLU A 40 -6.66 1.86 -9.15
N TYR A 41 -7.26 3.04 -9.21
CA TYR A 41 -7.53 3.89 -8.04
C TYR A 41 -9.04 4.06 -7.85
N ALA A 42 -9.49 4.09 -6.59
CA ALA A 42 -10.88 4.37 -6.25
C ALA A 42 -11.00 5.14 -4.93
N GLU A 43 -11.78 6.21 -4.93
CA GLU A 43 -12.35 6.82 -3.73
C GLU A 43 -13.79 6.32 -3.56
N ILE A 44 -14.09 5.75 -2.39
CA ILE A 44 -15.33 5.02 -2.15
C ILE A 44 -15.91 5.43 -0.81
N GLN A 45 -17.15 5.92 -0.80
CA GLN A 45 -17.96 5.97 0.42
C GLN A 45 -18.77 4.67 0.52
N TYR A 46 -18.53 3.88 1.57
CA TYR A 46 -19.18 2.58 1.75
C TYR A 46 -20.10 2.53 2.98
N ARG A 47 -19.99 3.52 3.87
CA ARG A 47 -20.87 3.70 5.02
C ARG A 47 -21.14 5.19 5.25
N ASN A 48 -22.35 5.50 5.72
CA ASN A 48 -22.72 6.82 6.24
C ASN A 48 -23.71 6.64 7.41
N GLU A 49 -24.31 7.74 7.89
CA GLU A 49 -25.26 7.75 9.01
C GLU A 49 -26.49 6.84 8.79
N LYS A 50 -26.84 6.53 7.54
CA LYS A 50 -27.96 5.65 7.18
C LYS A 50 -27.57 4.17 7.15
N GLY A 51 -26.29 3.84 7.35
CA GLY A 51 -25.74 2.50 7.30
C GLY A 51 -24.83 2.27 6.08
N TYR A 52 -24.67 1.00 5.72
CA TYR A 52 -23.78 0.57 4.64
C TYR A 52 -24.40 0.80 3.26
N ASP A 53 -23.65 1.44 2.37
CA ASP A 53 -24.01 1.62 0.97
C ASP A 53 -23.66 0.38 0.15
N LYS A 54 -24.65 -0.19 -0.54
CA LYS A 54 -24.46 -1.40 -1.36
C LYS A 54 -23.57 -1.14 -2.57
N GLU A 55 -23.66 0.05 -3.17
CA GLU A 55 -22.83 0.39 -4.33
C GLU A 55 -21.39 0.61 -3.92
N GLY A 56 -21.14 1.32 -2.81
CA GLY A 56 -19.83 1.45 -2.20
C GLY A 56 -19.19 0.11 -1.86
N LEU A 57 -19.94 -0.81 -1.22
CA LEU A 57 -19.43 -2.17 -0.95
C LEU A 57 -19.10 -2.95 -2.23
N ALA A 58 -19.91 -2.83 -3.29
CA ALA A 58 -19.62 -3.47 -4.56
C ALA A 58 -18.36 -2.91 -5.23
N LYS A 59 -18.10 -1.60 -5.11
CA LYS A 59 -16.83 -0.98 -5.56
C LYS A 59 -15.63 -1.47 -4.75
N ILE A 60 -15.81 -1.75 -3.46
CA ILE A 60 -14.76 -2.37 -2.64
C ILE A 60 -14.47 -3.79 -3.13
N ASP A 61 -15.50 -4.60 -3.35
CA ASP A 61 -15.34 -5.95 -3.92
C ASP A 61 -14.64 -5.92 -5.29
N GLU A 62 -14.86 -4.85 -6.07
CA GLU A 62 -14.16 -4.60 -7.34
C GLU A 62 -12.67 -4.32 -7.11
N ILE A 63 -12.32 -3.25 -6.38
CA ILE A 63 -10.92 -2.80 -6.27
C ILE A 63 -10.05 -3.80 -5.50
N MET A 64 -10.66 -4.55 -4.57
CA MET A 64 -10.00 -5.60 -3.77
C MET A 64 -10.00 -6.98 -4.44
N ARG A 65 -10.43 -7.08 -5.70
CA ARG A 65 -10.51 -8.35 -6.43
C ARG A 65 -9.14 -8.98 -6.69
N SER A 66 -9.18 -10.24 -7.05
CA SER A 66 -7.99 -11.00 -7.40
C SER A 66 -7.39 -10.50 -8.72
N ARG A 67 -6.08 -10.67 -8.89
CA ARG A 67 -5.32 -10.16 -10.06
C ARG A 67 -5.75 -10.75 -11.41
N ASP A 68 -6.46 -11.88 -11.37
CA ASP A 68 -7.13 -12.51 -12.51
C ASP A 68 -8.54 -11.96 -12.76
N GLY A 69 -8.91 -10.86 -12.11
CA GLY A 69 -10.20 -10.17 -12.24
C GLY A 69 -11.36 -10.80 -11.48
N LYS A 70 -11.15 -11.94 -10.79
CA LYS A 70 -12.22 -12.61 -10.03
C LYS A 70 -12.53 -11.86 -8.75
N LYS A 71 -13.81 -11.55 -8.55
CA LYS A 71 -14.33 -10.80 -7.40
C LYS A 71 -14.86 -11.75 -6.33
N HIS A 72 -14.86 -11.28 -5.10
CA HIS A 72 -15.47 -11.97 -3.96
C HIS A 72 -15.90 -10.92 -2.95
N ARG A 73 -16.96 -11.22 -2.20
CA ARG A 73 -17.40 -10.34 -1.12
C ARG A 73 -16.33 -10.19 -0.05
N ILE A 74 -15.91 -8.96 0.23
CA ILE A 74 -14.98 -8.67 1.30
C ILE A 74 -15.72 -8.60 2.64
N GLU A 75 -15.12 -9.16 3.68
CA GLU A 75 -15.70 -9.14 5.02
C GLU A 75 -15.75 -7.70 5.55
N LEU A 76 -16.93 -7.23 5.98
CA LEU A 76 -17.14 -5.87 6.51
C LEU A 76 -16.14 -5.49 7.60
N ARG A 77 -15.75 -6.46 8.46
CA ARG A 77 -14.76 -6.24 9.52
C ARG A 77 -13.39 -5.85 8.97
N LEU A 78 -13.00 -6.41 7.82
CA LEU A 78 -11.73 -6.08 7.17
C LEU A 78 -11.79 -4.69 6.55
N ILE A 79 -12.92 -4.35 5.93
CA ILE A 79 -13.16 -3.02 5.35
C ILE A 79 -13.02 -1.95 6.44
N GLU A 80 -13.73 -2.11 7.56
CA GLU A 80 -13.68 -1.18 8.70
C GLU A 80 -12.30 -1.10 9.35
N LEU A 81 -11.52 -2.19 9.37
CA LEU A 81 -10.14 -2.16 9.86
C LEU A 81 -9.23 -1.35 8.91
N ILE A 82 -9.39 -1.50 7.60
CA ILE A 82 -8.62 -0.72 6.61
C ILE A 82 -8.99 0.77 6.68
N ASP A 83 -10.27 1.07 6.87
CA ASP A 83 -10.79 2.43 7.08
C ASP A 83 -10.16 3.06 8.34
N GLU A 84 -10.24 2.36 9.47
CA GLU A 84 -9.62 2.78 10.73
C GLU A 84 -8.10 3.01 10.60
N ILE A 85 -7.38 2.20 9.81
CA ILE A 85 -5.94 2.38 9.55
C ILE A 85 -5.70 3.64 8.72
N GLN A 86 -6.48 3.85 7.66
CA GLN A 86 -6.35 5.03 6.78
C GLN A 86 -6.58 6.32 7.55
N ASP A 87 -7.64 6.36 8.36
CA ASP A 87 -7.98 7.49 9.23
C ASP A 87 -6.90 7.76 10.28
N HIS A 88 -6.42 6.72 10.97
CA HIS A 88 -5.43 6.85 12.04
C HIS A 88 -4.15 7.52 11.55
N PHE A 89 -3.64 7.11 10.39
CA PHE A 89 -2.41 7.64 9.83
C PHE A 89 -2.60 8.92 9.00
N GLY A 90 -3.86 9.33 8.76
CA GLY A 90 -4.19 10.38 7.80
C GLY A 90 -3.50 10.12 6.46
N ALA A 91 -3.61 8.88 5.98
CA ALA A 91 -3.03 8.43 4.72
C ALA A 91 -3.90 8.92 3.55
N ASP A 92 -3.27 9.34 2.46
CA ASP A 92 -4.03 9.80 1.29
C ASP A 92 -4.65 8.63 0.50
N THR A 93 -4.03 7.46 0.59
CA THR A 93 -4.35 6.25 -0.17
C THR A 93 -3.81 5.02 0.57
N ILE A 94 -4.59 3.94 0.63
CA ILE A 94 -4.06 2.61 0.98
C ILE A 94 -3.72 1.86 -0.31
N GLU A 95 -2.46 1.43 -0.44
CA GLU A 95 -2.06 0.55 -1.53
C GLU A 95 -2.37 -0.91 -1.19
N LEU A 96 -3.14 -1.54 -2.07
CA LEU A 96 -3.54 -2.94 -1.98
C LEU A 96 -2.59 -3.79 -2.80
N ILE A 97 -1.64 -4.45 -2.11
CA ILE A 97 -0.72 -5.40 -2.75
C ILE A 97 -1.45 -6.69 -3.10
N SER A 98 -2.35 -7.13 -2.22
CA SER A 98 -3.24 -8.26 -2.46
C SER A 98 -4.35 -8.33 -1.43
N CYS A 99 -5.61 -8.21 -1.84
CA CYS A 99 -6.76 -8.54 -0.99
C CYS A 99 -7.32 -9.93 -1.34
N TYR A 100 -8.49 -10.04 -1.97
CA TYR A 100 -9.02 -11.34 -2.36
C TYR A 100 -8.07 -12.04 -3.35
N ARG A 101 -7.85 -13.34 -3.14
CA ARG A 101 -7.10 -14.19 -4.08
C ARG A 101 -8.01 -15.28 -4.57
N SER A 102 -8.12 -15.42 -5.89
CA SER A 102 -8.75 -16.60 -6.46
C SER A 102 -7.98 -17.86 -6.04
N PRO A 103 -8.64 -19.03 -5.96
CA PRO A 103 -7.94 -20.27 -5.67
C PRO A 103 -6.76 -20.53 -6.62
N GLU A 104 -6.87 -20.12 -7.88
CA GLU A 104 -5.81 -20.24 -8.90
C GLU A 104 -4.59 -19.39 -8.56
N ILE A 105 -4.78 -18.10 -8.30
CA ILE A 105 -3.70 -17.18 -7.92
C ILE A 105 -3.06 -17.62 -6.60
N ASN A 106 -3.87 -18.04 -5.62
CA ASN A 106 -3.33 -18.51 -4.35
C ASN A 106 -2.45 -19.77 -4.51
N ARG A 107 -2.86 -20.74 -5.35
CA ARG A 107 -2.03 -21.91 -5.68
C ARG A 107 -0.73 -21.52 -6.39
N SER A 108 -0.79 -20.58 -7.33
CA SER A 108 0.40 -20.08 -8.03
C SER A 108 1.42 -19.45 -7.07
N ILE A 109 0.95 -18.62 -6.14
CA ILE A 109 1.80 -18.00 -5.11
C ILE A 109 2.44 -19.04 -4.18
N ILE A 110 1.68 -20.05 -3.75
CA ILE A 110 2.21 -21.17 -2.94
C ILE A 110 3.30 -21.92 -3.72
N ALA A 111 3.06 -22.21 -5.00
CA ALA A 111 4.01 -22.91 -5.86
C ALA A 111 5.32 -22.12 -6.08
N SER A 112 5.28 -20.80 -6.00
CA SER A 112 6.47 -19.94 -6.05
C SER A 112 7.32 -19.94 -4.76
N GLY A 113 7.02 -20.83 -3.81
CA GLY A 113 7.79 -20.97 -2.56
C GLY A 113 7.46 -19.93 -1.50
N ARG A 114 6.45 -19.07 -1.72
CA ARG A 114 5.94 -18.17 -0.67
C ARG A 114 5.09 -18.99 0.30
N LYS A 115 5.37 -18.86 1.60
CA LYS A 115 4.60 -19.50 2.68
C LYS A 115 3.19 -18.92 2.75
N ALA A 116 2.28 -19.35 1.87
CA ALA A 116 0.86 -19.12 2.07
C ALA A 116 0.29 -20.34 2.82
N ALA A 117 -0.46 -20.09 3.90
CA ALA A 117 -1.15 -21.17 4.60
C ALA A 117 -2.13 -21.87 3.64
N GLY A 118 -2.28 -23.20 3.77
CA GLY A 118 -3.22 -23.98 2.96
C GLY A 118 -4.67 -23.47 3.06
N GLU A 119 -5.02 -22.77 4.14
CA GLU A 119 -6.28 -22.04 4.32
C GLU A 119 -6.06 -20.51 4.39
N SER A 120 -5.49 -19.93 3.34
CA SER A 120 -5.30 -18.49 3.23
C SER A 120 -6.62 -17.72 3.38
N LEU A 121 -6.68 -16.78 4.33
CA LEU A 121 -7.83 -15.91 4.55
C LEU A 121 -8.11 -14.96 3.37
N HIS A 122 -7.13 -14.74 2.49
CA HIS A 122 -7.34 -14.02 1.23
C HIS A 122 -8.38 -14.71 0.34
N VAL A 123 -8.41 -16.05 0.29
CA VAL A 123 -9.37 -16.81 -0.53
C VAL A 123 -10.80 -16.71 0.01
N ARG A 124 -10.96 -16.24 1.24
CA ARG A 124 -12.26 -16.03 1.90
C ARG A 124 -12.70 -14.56 1.91
N GLY A 125 -11.92 -13.64 1.34
CA GLY A 125 -12.18 -12.20 1.41
C GLY A 125 -11.99 -11.62 2.82
N LYS A 126 -11.12 -12.24 3.64
CA LYS A 126 -10.92 -11.90 5.06
C LYS A 126 -9.53 -11.37 5.40
N ALA A 127 -8.67 -11.19 4.40
CA ALA A 127 -7.33 -10.67 4.57
C ALA A 127 -6.93 -9.74 3.43
N CYS A 128 -6.05 -8.80 3.73
CA CYS A 128 -5.38 -7.98 2.73
C CYS A 128 -3.93 -7.70 3.12
N ASP A 129 -3.07 -7.64 2.12
CA ASP A 129 -1.71 -7.15 2.20
C ASP A 129 -1.72 -5.69 1.75
N ILE A 130 -1.35 -4.79 2.66
CA ILE A 130 -1.44 -3.33 2.46
C ILE A 130 -0.08 -2.63 2.58
N HIS A 131 0.06 -1.52 1.89
CA HIS A 131 1.17 -0.58 1.98
C HIS A 131 0.61 0.86 2.04
N ILE A 132 1.35 1.77 2.66
CA ILE A 132 1.04 3.20 2.72
C ILE A 132 2.34 3.95 2.44
N ASP A 133 2.39 4.68 1.33
CA ASP A 133 3.62 5.29 0.82
C ASP A 133 4.31 6.19 1.86
N GLU A 134 3.53 6.89 2.68
CA GLU A 134 4.00 7.91 3.61
C GLU A 134 4.40 7.34 4.99
N ILE A 135 4.08 6.08 5.29
CA ILE A 135 4.14 5.50 6.64
C ILE A 135 5.04 4.25 6.66
N ASP A 136 5.80 4.10 7.74
CA ASP A 136 6.61 2.90 7.94
C ASP A 136 5.75 1.65 8.16
N GLU A 137 6.09 0.55 7.48
CA GLU A 137 5.37 -0.72 7.63
C GLU A 137 5.39 -1.21 9.09
N SER A 138 6.46 -0.91 9.85
CA SER A 138 6.51 -1.21 11.28
C SER A 138 5.42 -0.47 12.06
N SER A 139 5.14 0.80 11.72
CA SER A 139 4.07 1.56 12.38
C SER A 139 2.69 1.00 12.05
N ILE A 140 2.45 0.64 10.78
CA ILE A 140 1.20 0.00 10.35
C ILE A 140 1.01 -1.34 11.07
N TYR A 141 2.07 -2.16 11.14
CA TYR A 141 2.06 -3.45 11.80
C TYR A 141 1.77 -3.33 13.30
N GLU A 142 2.49 -2.46 14.01
CA GLU A 142 2.26 -2.23 15.44
C GLU A 142 0.84 -1.76 15.72
N TYR A 143 0.30 -0.85 14.89
CA TYR A 143 -1.08 -0.39 15.01
C TYR A 143 -2.06 -1.54 14.82
N ALA A 144 -1.97 -2.28 13.71
CA ALA A 144 -2.86 -3.39 13.40
C ALA A 144 -2.81 -4.50 14.47
N LYS A 145 -1.60 -4.84 14.96
CA LYS A 145 -1.38 -5.79 16.06
C LYS A 145 -2.11 -5.36 17.33
N ASN A 146 -2.03 -4.07 17.68
CA ASN A 146 -2.63 -3.54 18.91
C ASN A 146 -4.17 -3.45 18.84
N ARG A 147 -4.77 -3.44 17.65
CA ARG A 147 -6.25 -3.52 17.50
C ARG A 147 -6.83 -4.86 17.95
N ARG A 148 -6.04 -5.95 17.86
CA ARG A 148 -6.48 -7.31 18.23
C ARG A 148 -7.77 -7.74 17.52
N LEU A 149 -7.98 -7.29 16.28
CA LEU A 149 -9.18 -7.59 15.47
C LEU A 149 -9.03 -8.83 14.58
N GLY A 150 -7.79 -9.33 14.44
CA GLY A 150 -7.45 -10.57 13.77
C GLY A 150 -5.93 -10.72 13.65
N GLY A 151 -5.43 -11.32 12.58
CA GLY A 151 -4.01 -11.53 12.39
C GLY A 151 -3.29 -10.31 11.79
N ALA A 152 -2.00 -10.16 12.14
CA ALA A 152 -1.11 -9.16 11.56
C ALA A 152 0.25 -9.79 11.21
N GLY A 153 0.76 -9.53 10.00
CA GLY A 153 2.05 -10.05 9.53
C GLY A 153 2.95 -8.94 9.00
N PHE A 154 4.21 -8.89 9.45
CA PHE A 154 5.17 -7.88 9.01
C PHE A 154 6.10 -8.43 7.93
N TYR A 155 6.10 -7.81 6.73
CA TYR A 155 6.90 -8.23 5.58
C TYR A 155 7.76 -7.08 5.03
N PRO A 156 8.77 -6.61 5.78
CA PRO A 156 9.59 -5.46 5.40
C PRO A 156 10.33 -5.67 4.07
N ARG A 157 10.77 -6.89 3.75
CA ARG A 157 11.45 -7.20 2.48
C ARG A 157 10.54 -6.96 1.27
N HIS A 158 9.25 -7.21 1.45
CA HIS A 158 8.26 -7.12 0.39
C HIS A 158 7.49 -5.79 0.43
N GLY A 159 7.80 -4.92 1.40
CA GLY A 159 7.20 -3.59 1.55
C GLY A 159 5.72 -3.60 1.92
N PHE A 160 5.23 -4.60 2.67
CA PHE A 160 3.81 -4.62 3.05
C PHE A 160 3.55 -5.17 4.46
N VAL A 161 2.35 -4.89 4.96
CA VAL A 161 1.78 -5.49 6.17
C VAL A 161 0.57 -6.32 5.79
N HIS A 162 0.56 -7.57 6.26
CA HIS A 162 -0.62 -8.42 6.17
C HIS A 162 -1.57 -8.10 7.32
N ILE A 163 -2.85 -7.94 7.03
CA ILE A 163 -3.93 -7.83 8.02
C ILE A 163 -5.07 -8.77 7.67
N ASP A 164 -5.70 -9.34 8.70
CA ASP A 164 -6.89 -10.16 8.54
C ASP A 164 -7.84 -10.06 9.73
N VAL A 165 -9.05 -10.60 9.57
CA VAL A 165 -10.11 -10.61 10.59
C VAL A 165 -10.43 -12.02 11.12
N GLY A 166 -9.48 -12.94 10.99
CA GLY A 166 -9.52 -14.28 11.57
C GLY A 166 -9.10 -14.32 13.05
N PRO A 167 -8.58 -15.45 13.55
CA PRO A 167 -8.01 -15.54 14.89
C PRO A 167 -6.86 -14.54 15.08
N ILE A 168 -6.68 -14.04 16.32
CA ILE A 168 -5.56 -13.16 16.65
C ILE A 168 -4.26 -13.94 16.59
N ARG A 169 -3.31 -13.45 15.80
CA ARG A 169 -1.96 -14.02 15.64
C ARG A 169 -1.05 -12.98 15.00
N HIS A 170 0.23 -13.03 15.35
CA HIS A 170 1.20 -12.08 14.82
C HIS A 170 2.46 -12.82 14.38
N TRP A 171 3.04 -12.40 13.26
CA TRP A 171 4.27 -12.98 12.73
C TRP A 171 5.06 -11.94 11.94
N GLU A 172 6.34 -12.20 11.74
CA GLU A 172 7.26 -11.27 11.08
C GLU A 172 8.20 -12.07 10.16
N GLU A 173 8.57 -11.49 9.01
CA GLU A 173 9.62 -12.01 8.15
C GLU A 173 11.00 -11.85 8.84
N PRO A 174 11.94 -12.80 8.68
CA PRO A 174 13.26 -12.70 9.31
C PRO A 174 14.03 -11.43 8.90
N PRO A 175 14.83 -10.84 9.80
CA PRO A 175 15.47 -9.54 9.60
C PRO A 175 16.67 -9.53 8.62
N TRP A 176 17.09 -10.69 8.09
CA TRP A 176 18.34 -10.85 7.34
C TRP A 176 18.18 -10.74 5.81
N SER A 177 17.18 -10.00 5.33
CA SER A 177 16.93 -9.91 3.89
C SER A 177 17.73 -8.79 3.24
N GLU A 178 18.34 -9.10 2.09
CA GLU A 178 18.87 -8.11 1.17
C GLU A 178 17.77 -7.13 0.72
N ARG A 179 18.17 -5.87 0.50
CA ARG A 179 17.32 -4.80 -0.01
C ARG A 179 16.71 -5.18 -1.37
N VAL A 180 15.42 -4.95 -1.56
CA VAL A 180 14.71 -5.19 -2.82
C VAL A 180 14.45 -3.86 -3.53
N LEU A 181 14.94 -3.73 -4.76
CA LEU A 181 14.69 -2.54 -5.57
C LEU A 181 13.27 -2.58 -6.15
N VAL A 182 12.44 -1.62 -5.74
CA VAL A 182 11.06 -1.49 -6.23
C VAL A 182 11.04 -0.71 -7.55
N GLY A 183 10.18 -1.12 -8.50
CA GLY A 183 9.91 -0.38 -9.74
C GLY A 183 11.06 -0.32 -10.74
N SER A 184 12.17 -1.02 -10.49
CA SER A 184 13.32 -1.06 -11.39
C SER A 184 12.98 -1.65 -12.77
N GLU A 185 11.98 -2.53 -12.83
CA GLU A 185 11.41 -3.12 -14.03
C GLU A 185 10.67 -2.11 -14.92
N ASN A 186 10.22 -0.98 -14.36
CA ASN A 186 9.48 0.06 -15.06
C ASN A 186 10.41 1.03 -15.83
N ASN A 187 11.72 0.82 -15.77
CA ASN A 187 12.70 1.67 -16.45
C ASN A 187 12.63 1.49 -17.98
N PRO A 188 12.23 2.54 -18.75
CA PRO A 188 12.01 2.43 -20.20
C PRO A 188 13.31 2.44 -21.01
N ASN A 189 14.47 2.70 -20.38
CA ASN A 189 15.77 2.70 -21.04
C ASN A 189 16.77 1.82 -20.27
N GLN A 190 16.78 0.53 -20.61
CA GLN A 190 17.62 -0.50 -19.97
C GLN A 190 19.12 -0.38 -20.27
N ASN A 191 19.52 0.56 -21.14
CA ASN A 191 20.94 0.91 -21.33
C ASN A 191 21.52 1.65 -20.12
N TRP A 192 20.65 2.12 -19.23
CA TRP A 192 21.01 2.83 -18.01
C TRP A 192 20.36 2.16 -16.82
N ILE A 193 21.11 2.03 -15.73
CA ILE A 193 20.58 1.58 -14.44
C ILE A 193 20.86 2.68 -13.43
N ALA A 194 19.84 3.12 -12.71
CA ALA A 194 19.95 4.09 -11.63
C ALA A 194 19.44 3.49 -10.32
N VAL A 195 20.28 3.51 -9.29
CA VAL A 195 19.99 2.92 -7.99
C VAL A 195 20.32 3.91 -6.89
N THR A 196 19.34 4.19 -6.04
CA THR A 196 19.48 4.98 -4.82
C THR A 196 20.16 4.15 -3.71
N ASP A 197 20.62 4.72 -2.61
CA ASP A 197 21.31 3.97 -1.53
C ASP A 197 20.37 3.35 -0.50
N LYS A 198 19.18 3.93 -0.32
CA LYS A 198 18.08 3.43 0.52
C LYS A 198 16.76 3.39 -0.27
N ASP A 199 15.80 2.59 0.19
CA ASP A 199 14.41 2.62 -0.30
C ASP A 199 13.56 3.66 0.42
N THR A 200 13.99 4.12 1.59
CA THR A 200 13.23 5.02 2.44
C THR A 200 14.10 6.19 2.86
N TYR A 201 13.53 7.39 2.78
CA TYR A 201 14.13 8.64 3.21
C TYR A 201 13.12 9.46 4.01
N HIS A 202 13.63 10.51 4.65
CA HIS A 202 12.83 11.55 5.29
C HIS A 202 13.13 12.93 4.69
N PRO A 203 12.21 13.90 4.83
CA PRO A 203 12.48 15.29 4.43
C PRO A 203 13.80 15.81 5.01
N GLY A 204 14.56 16.54 4.21
CA GLY A 204 15.89 17.05 4.58
C GLY A 204 17.05 16.07 4.37
N GLU A 205 16.79 14.77 4.16
CA GLU A 205 17.85 13.81 3.89
C GLU A 205 18.46 13.96 2.48
N LYS A 206 19.56 13.25 2.27
CA LYS A 206 20.23 13.15 0.96
C LYS A 206 20.09 11.76 0.39
N ILE A 207 19.84 11.70 -0.91
CA ILE A 207 19.84 10.48 -1.71
C ILE A 207 21.20 10.36 -2.38
N SER A 208 21.90 9.26 -2.12
CA SER A 208 23.09 8.89 -2.86
C SER A 208 22.68 8.00 -4.03
N ILE A 209 22.88 8.48 -5.26
CA ILE A 209 22.50 7.75 -6.47
C ILE A 209 23.73 7.20 -7.18
N SER A 210 23.60 5.98 -7.71
CA SER A 210 24.57 5.32 -8.56
C SER A 210 23.95 5.04 -9.92
N ILE A 211 24.60 5.51 -10.98
CA ILE A 211 24.17 5.40 -12.36
C ILE A 211 25.19 4.56 -13.13
N PHE A 212 24.72 3.53 -13.82
CA PHE A 212 25.54 2.60 -14.58
C PHE A 212 25.18 2.69 -16.06
N ASN A 213 26.20 2.68 -16.92
CA ASN A 213 26.02 2.44 -18.34
C ASN A 213 25.98 0.93 -18.58
N ASN A 214 24.79 0.40 -18.80
CA ASN A 214 24.52 -1.01 -19.07
C ASN A 214 24.51 -1.35 -20.58
N SER A 215 24.86 -0.40 -21.45
CA SER A 215 25.00 -0.67 -22.89
C SER A 215 26.38 -1.27 -23.22
N TYR A 216 26.48 -1.85 -24.42
CA TYR A 216 27.74 -2.37 -24.98
C TYR A 216 28.69 -1.27 -25.49
N GLU A 217 28.31 0.01 -25.43
CA GLU A 217 29.08 1.12 -25.96
C GLU A 217 29.28 2.24 -24.93
N SER A 218 30.17 3.19 -25.24
CA SER A 218 30.35 4.35 -24.36
C SER A 218 29.24 5.37 -24.58
N ARG A 219 28.49 5.72 -23.51
CA ARG A 219 27.36 6.66 -23.59
C ARG A 219 27.57 7.90 -22.73
N ARG A 220 26.98 9.02 -23.12
CA ARG A 220 27.08 10.29 -22.39
C ARG A 220 25.88 10.48 -21.47
N LEU A 221 26.14 10.48 -20.16
CA LEU A 221 25.17 10.84 -19.14
C LEU A 221 24.95 12.36 -19.13
N SER A 222 23.68 12.81 -19.15
CA SER A 222 23.33 14.23 -19.16
C SER A 222 22.20 14.57 -18.19
N ILE A 223 22.56 15.11 -17.05
CA ILE A 223 21.63 15.25 -15.92
C ILE A 223 21.00 16.66 -15.86
N LYS A 224 21.34 17.51 -16.84
CA LYS A 224 20.86 18.89 -16.99
C LYS A 224 19.33 19.01 -16.95
N SER A 225 18.64 17.95 -17.36
CA SER A 225 17.21 17.77 -17.16
C SER A 225 17.06 16.50 -16.35
N SER A 226 16.79 16.63 -15.06
CA SER A 226 16.32 15.54 -14.21
C SER A 226 15.32 16.12 -13.23
N TRP A 227 14.33 15.32 -12.88
CA TRP A 227 13.30 15.69 -11.93
C TRP A 227 12.92 14.50 -11.07
N LEU A 228 12.31 14.82 -9.95
CA LEU A 228 11.61 13.86 -9.11
C LEU A 228 10.16 13.79 -9.58
N GLU A 229 9.62 12.58 -9.71
CA GLU A 229 8.19 12.35 -9.92
C GLU A 229 7.61 11.72 -8.67
N GLY A 230 6.52 12.31 -8.17
CA GLY A 230 5.76 11.78 -7.04
C GLY A 230 4.62 10.90 -7.53
N PHE A 231 4.41 9.77 -6.86
CA PHE A 231 3.25 8.93 -7.06
C PHE A 231 2.15 9.33 -6.09
N ARG A 232 0.97 9.64 -6.61
CA ARG A 232 -0.21 10.08 -5.85
C ARG A 232 -1.46 9.51 -6.50
N LYS A 233 -2.35 8.94 -5.71
CA LYS A 233 -3.69 8.51 -6.18
C LYS A 233 -3.68 7.64 -7.45
N GLY A 234 -2.67 6.78 -7.59
CA GLY A 234 -2.55 5.88 -8.74
C GLY A 234 -1.75 6.43 -9.93
N ASP A 235 -1.34 7.70 -9.89
CA ASP A 235 -0.66 8.35 -11.00
C ASP A 235 0.71 8.91 -10.59
N TRP A 236 1.67 8.76 -11.50
CA TRP A 236 2.93 9.49 -11.44
C TRP A 236 2.68 10.92 -11.91
N SER A 237 2.79 11.87 -11.01
CA SER A 237 2.54 13.29 -11.26
C SER A 237 3.70 14.17 -10.80
N GLU A 238 3.69 15.41 -11.33
CA GLU A 238 4.58 16.53 -11.07
C GLU A 238 6.10 16.30 -11.28
N HIS A 239 6.66 17.06 -12.22
CA HIS A 239 8.10 17.15 -12.44
C HIS A 239 8.69 18.20 -11.51
N GLU A 240 9.11 17.80 -10.31
CA GLU A 240 9.83 18.72 -9.44
C GLU A 240 11.32 18.73 -9.79
N LYS A 241 11.81 19.92 -10.17
CA LYS A 241 13.25 20.11 -10.36
C LYS A 241 13.93 20.07 -9.00
N ILE A 242 14.73 19.02 -8.77
CA ILE A 242 15.49 18.91 -7.53
C ILE A 242 16.95 19.33 -7.74
N PRO A 243 17.50 20.15 -6.83
CA PRO A 243 18.93 20.41 -6.79
C PRO A 243 19.71 19.10 -6.67
N HIS A 244 20.57 18.85 -7.65
CA HIS A 244 21.39 17.65 -7.71
C HIS A 244 22.85 18.03 -7.97
N ARG A 245 23.77 17.24 -7.42
CA ARG A 245 25.22 17.36 -7.66
C ARG A 245 25.73 16.15 -8.43
N ILE A 246 25.13 15.88 -9.57
CA ILE A 246 25.53 14.74 -10.41
C ILE A 246 26.21 15.26 -11.68
N SER A 247 27.47 14.85 -11.86
CA SER A 247 28.29 15.33 -12.96
C SER A 247 27.90 14.66 -14.28
N SER A 248 27.66 15.46 -15.32
CA SER A 248 27.45 14.94 -16.68
C SER A 248 28.79 14.47 -17.26
N LYS A 249 28.90 13.19 -17.63
CA LYS A 249 30.17 12.61 -18.12
C LYS A 249 29.94 11.51 -19.15
N LYS A 250 30.95 11.25 -19.99
CA LYS A 250 30.95 10.08 -20.87
C LYS A 250 31.36 8.87 -20.03
N LEU A 251 30.56 7.81 -20.07
CA LEU A 251 30.78 6.57 -19.35
C LEU A 251 31.14 5.47 -20.35
N PRO A 252 32.20 4.68 -20.14
CA PRO A 252 32.43 3.47 -20.91
C PRO A 252 31.31 2.44 -20.66
N SER A 253 31.25 1.38 -21.46
CA SER A 253 30.41 0.21 -21.16
C SER A 253 30.77 -0.34 -19.78
N GLY A 254 29.76 -0.64 -18.95
CA GLY A 254 29.94 -1.02 -17.55
C GLY A 254 30.41 0.10 -16.62
N GLY A 255 30.60 1.32 -17.14
CA GLY A 255 31.07 2.47 -16.35
C GLY A 255 30.02 2.98 -15.36
N ARG A 256 30.49 3.52 -14.22
CA ARG A 256 29.66 4.06 -13.14
C ARG A 256 29.84 5.57 -12.93
N SER A 257 28.74 6.24 -12.61
CA SER A 257 28.72 7.57 -11.98
C SER A 257 27.97 7.53 -10.68
N SER A 258 28.32 8.42 -9.77
CA SER A 258 27.57 8.64 -8.54
C SER A 258 27.35 10.12 -8.34
N GLY A 259 26.37 10.45 -7.51
CA GLY A 259 26.14 11.81 -7.05
C GLY A 259 25.11 11.85 -5.93
N GLU A 260 24.82 13.06 -5.47
CA GLU A 260 23.88 13.31 -4.37
C GLU A 260 22.73 14.18 -4.86
N ILE A 261 21.56 13.93 -4.28
CA ILE A 261 20.35 14.73 -4.45
C ILE A 261 19.86 15.10 -3.06
N ALA A 262 19.58 16.38 -2.82
CA ALA A 262 19.06 16.84 -1.54
C ALA A 262 17.53 16.83 -1.58
N ILE A 263 16.89 16.18 -0.61
CA ILE A 263 15.44 16.21 -0.45
C ILE A 263 15.07 17.52 0.27
N PRO A 264 14.24 18.40 -0.32
CA PRO A 264 13.76 19.59 0.38
C PRO A 264 13.03 19.23 1.68
N GLU A 265 13.16 20.06 2.72
CA GLU A 265 12.40 19.89 3.98
C GLU A 265 10.88 19.95 3.77
N CYS A 266 10.43 20.67 2.74
CA CYS A 266 9.02 20.76 2.37
C CYS A 266 8.57 19.67 1.40
N GLN A 267 9.43 18.70 1.06
CA GLN A 267 9.06 17.62 0.15
C GLN A 267 7.93 16.81 0.78
N PRO A 268 6.77 16.68 0.11
CA PRO A 268 5.67 15.91 0.67
C PRO A 268 6.05 14.44 0.85
N PRO A 269 5.57 13.76 1.89
CA PRO A 269 5.64 12.30 1.96
C PRO A 269 4.89 11.66 0.79
N SER A 270 5.49 10.64 0.17
CA SER A 270 4.95 9.87 -0.97
C SER A 270 5.95 8.81 -1.42
N LYS A 271 5.56 7.98 -2.38
CA LYS A 271 6.48 7.25 -3.26
C LYS A 271 6.99 8.15 -4.38
N TYR A 272 8.24 7.96 -4.76
CA TYR A 272 8.97 8.78 -5.72
C TYR A 272 9.89 7.97 -6.62
N ARG A 273 10.23 8.54 -7.78
CA ARG A 273 11.32 8.08 -8.64
C ARG A 273 12.06 9.25 -9.25
N LEU A 274 13.31 9.03 -9.64
CA LEU A 274 14.10 9.99 -10.38
C LEU A 274 14.00 9.72 -11.88
N VAL A 275 13.71 10.74 -12.65
CA VAL A 275 13.72 10.69 -14.11
C VAL A 275 14.96 11.40 -14.63
N ILE A 276 15.79 10.67 -15.35
CA ILE A 276 17.10 11.15 -15.81
C ILE A 276 17.17 11.07 -17.33
N PHE A 277 17.55 12.16 -17.96
CA PHE A 277 17.64 12.25 -19.41
C PHE A 277 19.05 11.92 -19.92
N VAL A 278 19.11 11.48 -21.16
CA VAL A 278 20.36 11.24 -21.89
C VAL A 278 20.42 12.27 -23.01
N LYS A 279 21.57 12.92 -23.23
CA LYS A 279 21.71 13.93 -24.28
C LYS A 279 22.22 13.29 -25.56
N ASN A 280 21.58 13.66 -26.68
CA ASN A 280 22.02 13.44 -28.07
C ASN A 280 21.72 12.09 -28.77
N SER A 281 20.56 11.51 -28.54
CA SER A 281 19.93 10.65 -29.54
C SER A 281 18.48 11.10 -29.66
N LYS A 282 18.13 11.68 -30.82
CA LYS A 282 16.72 11.95 -31.13
C LYS A 282 15.96 10.63 -30.93
N GLY A 283 15.07 10.58 -29.94
CA GLY A 283 14.22 9.42 -29.68
C GLY A 283 14.66 8.46 -28.56
N GLU A 284 15.74 8.70 -27.81
CA GLU A 284 15.99 7.88 -26.61
C GLU A 284 15.06 8.27 -25.45
N PRO A 285 14.36 7.31 -24.84
CA PRO A 285 13.56 7.58 -23.65
C PRO A 285 14.47 7.95 -22.46
N PRO A 286 13.95 8.70 -21.48
CA PRO A 286 14.63 8.86 -20.20
C PRO A 286 14.85 7.49 -19.54
N PHE A 287 15.64 7.44 -18.48
CA PHE A 287 15.71 6.28 -17.60
C PHE A 287 15.28 6.65 -16.20
N TYR A 288 14.76 5.67 -15.47
CA TYR A 288 14.27 5.85 -14.11
C TYR A 288 15.25 5.24 -13.10
N SER A 289 15.31 5.82 -11.91
CA SER A 289 15.83 5.10 -10.74
C SER A 289 14.87 3.99 -10.30
N ASN A 290 15.32 3.14 -9.38
CA ASN A 290 14.35 2.44 -8.53
C ASN A 290 13.41 3.46 -7.85
N GLU A 291 12.21 2.99 -7.54
CA GLU A 291 11.24 3.72 -6.73
C GLU A 291 11.70 3.73 -5.26
N PHE A 292 11.39 4.79 -4.55
CA PHE A 292 11.73 4.99 -3.14
C PHE A 292 10.67 5.84 -2.45
N TYR A 293 10.66 5.84 -1.12
CA TYR A 293 9.66 6.49 -0.30
C TYR A 293 10.27 7.65 0.47
N ILE A 294 9.56 8.77 0.52
CA ILE A 294 9.82 9.84 1.49
C ILE A 294 8.71 9.73 2.52
N ARG A 295 9.07 9.39 3.76
CA ARG A 295 8.10 9.09 4.82
C ARG A 295 7.99 10.20 5.85
N LYS A 296 6.84 10.26 6.52
CA LYS A 296 6.63 11.14 7.68
C LYS A 296 7.69 10.83 8.74
N ASN A 297 8.21 11.86 9.41
CA ASN A 297 9.11 11.66 10.54
C ASN A 297 8.37 10.91 11.65
N SER A 298 8.99 9.91 12.28
CA SER A 298 8.34 8.98 13.22
C SER A 298 7.67 9.67 14.42
N GLY A 299 8.06 10.90 14.76
CA GLY A 299 7.43 11.73 15.79
C GLY A 299 6.07 12.36 15.40
N MET A 300 5.66 12.29 14.13
CA MET A 300 4.38 12.82 13.64
C MET A 300 3.31 11.73 13.44
N ASN A 301 3.66 10.45 13.62
CA ASN A 301 2.76 9.31 13.42
C ASN A 301 1.85 9.03 14.64
N ASN A 302 2.08 9.70 15.77
CA ASN A 302 1.23 9.62 16.96
C ASN A 302 0.23 10.78 16.97
N VAL A 303 -0.79 10.72 16.12
CA VAL A 303 -1.98 11.54 16.38
C VAL A 303 -2.81 10.80 17.42
N GLU A 304 -2.72 11.24 18.68
CA GLU A 304 -3.64 10.84 19.75
C GLU A 304 -5.06 11.29 19.37
N PHE A 305 -5.79 10.46 18.62
CA PHE A 305 -7.25 10.54 18.62
C PHE A 305 -7.76 9.83 19.87
N GLY A 306 -8.01 10.67 20.87
CA GLY A 306 -8.50 10.27 22.17
C GLY A 306 -9.75 9.40 22.09
N GLN A 307 -9.86 8.54 23.09
CA GLN A 307 -11.08 7.84 23.47
C GLN A 307 -12.31 8.75 23.32
N ARG A 308 -13.21 8.37 22.43
CA ARG A 308 -14.63 8.71 22.51
C ARG A 308 -15.45 7.46 22.23
#